data_AF-A0A7C7XCC5-F1
#
_entry.id   AF-A0A7C7XCC5-F1
#
_cell.length_a   1.000
_cell.length_b   1.000
_cell.length_c   1.000
_cell.angle_alpha   90.00
_cell.angle_beta   90.00
_cell.angle_gamma   90.00
#
_symmetry.space_group_name_H-M   'P 1'
#
loop_
_entity.id
_entity.type
_entity.pdbx_description
1 polymer ?
#
loop_
_entity_poly.entity_id
_entity_poly.type
_entity_poly.pdbx_seq_one_letter_code
_entity_poly.pdbx_strand_id
1 'polypeptide(L)'
;MISPSITKRIQWLVLTCVISVSATGCTSMLSPISGIPSHRVPKQILAKPRNNMVPIDISRLRQAPPRNYLLDAGDILGIYIEGVLGNFDQLPPVHFPEPNSDLQPALGFPVPVREDGTISLPLVPPIQVRGLTLNQTLELIRHNYTNLRVILQPG
;
A
#
# COMPACT_ATOMS: atom_id res chain seq x y z
N MET A 1 49.92 -28.05 43.56
CA MET A 1 49.01 -27.51 44.60
C MET A 1 48.06 -26.52 43.93
N ILE A 2 46.82 -26.94 43.65
CA ILE A 2 45.80 -26.09 43.03
C ILE A 2 45.14 -25.29 44.17
N SER A 3 45.11 -23.96 44.04
CA SER A 3 44.61 -23.05 45.07
C SER A 3 43.12 -23.32 45.39
N PRO A 4 42.71 -23.31 46.67
CA PRO A 4 41.32 -23.59 47.09
C PRO A 4 40.29 -22.56 46.57
N SER A 5 40.74 -21.42 46.02
CA SER A 5 39.86 -20.44 45.39
C SER A 5 39.45 -20.83 43.95
N ILE A 6 40.28 -21.62 43.26
CA ILE A 6 40.03 -22.06 41.87
C ILE A 6 39.00 -23.19 41.85
N THR A 7 39.06 -24.12 42.81
CA THR A 7 38.09 -25.22 42.94
C THR A 7 36.68 -24.69 43.28
N LYS A 8 36.58 -23.67 44.14
CA LYS A 8 35.31 -22.98 44.43
C LYS A 8 34.70 -22.29 43.21
N ARG A 9 35.52 -21.62 42.37
CA ARG A 9 35.04 -20.98 41.13
C ARG A 9 34.54 -22.00 40.10
N ILE A 10 35.20 -23.14 39.99
CA ILE A 10 34.76 -24.25 39.13
C ILE A 10 33.44 -24.84 39.65
N GLN A 11 33.29 -25.05 40.96
CA GLN A 11 32.03 -25.50 41.54
C GLN A 11 30.87 -24.53 41.28
N TRP A 12 31.12 -23.21 41.40
CA TRP A 12 30.10 -22.20 41.07
C TRP A 12 29.74 -22.19 39.59
N LEU A 13 30.72 -22.32 38.68
CA LEU A 13 30.44 -22.39 37.24
C LEU A 13 29.64 -23.63 36.85
N VAL A 14 29.98 -24.78 37.44
CA VAL A 14 29.23 -26.03 37.23
C VAL A 14 27.80 -25.89 37.75
N LEU A 15 27.62 -25.29 38.94
CA LEU A 15 26.30 -25.07 39.52
C LEU A 15 25.43 -24.16 38.64
N THR A 16 26.01 -23.05 38.13
CA THR A 16 25.29 -22.13 37.24
C THR A 16 24.89 -22.80 35.92
N CYS A 17 25.75 -23.66 35.38
CA CYS A 17 25.48 -24.41 34.15
C CYS A 17 24.36 -25.46 34.32
N VAL A 18 24.33 -26.15 35.47
CA VAL A 18 23.25 -27.10 35.78
C VAL A 18 21.91 -26.40 35.95
N ILE A 19 21.91 -25.23 36.59
CA ILE A 19 20.69 -24.43 36.79
C ILE A 19 20.13 -23.91 35.45
N SER A 20 20.99 -23.45 34.52
CA SER A 20 20.53 -22.94 33.22
C SER A 20 19.95 -24.02 32.32
N VAL A 21 20.50 -25.25 32.31
CA VAL A 21 19.93 -26.39 31.56
C VAL A 21 18.59 -26.85 32.15
N SER A 22 18.39 -26.68 33.46
CA SER A 22 17.15 -27.04 34.14
C SER A 22 16.03 -26.01 33.91
N ALA A 23 16.38 -24.75 33.63
CA ALA A 23 15.43 -23.65 33.42
C ALA A 23 14.92 -23.51 31.97
N THR A 24 15.57 -24.16 30.99
CA THR A 24 15.05 -24.24 29.62
C THR A 24 13.97 -25.32 29.54
N GLY A 25 12.75 -24.96 29.96
CA GLY A 25 11.60 -25.86 30.01
C GLY A 25 11.18 -26.39 28.63
N CYS A 26 11.18 -27.71 28.47
CA CYS A 26 10.47 -28.40 27.39
C CYS A 26 8.96 -28.32 27.66
N THR A 27 8.28 -27.32 27.08
CA THR A 27 6.81 -27.17 27.18
C THR A 27 6.04 -28.39 26.64
N SER A 28 6.68 -29.21 25.80
CA SER A 28 6.15 -30.49 25.30
C SER A 28 5.87 -31.51 26.42
N MET A 29 6.66 -31.52 27.49
CA MET A 29 6.50 -32.49 28.59
C MET A 29 5.45 -32.05 29.63
N LEU A 30 5.37 -30.75 29.92
CA LEU A 30 4.47 -30.20 30.94
C LEU A 30 3.08 -29.85 30.39
N SER A 31 2.93 -29.74 29.07
CA SER A 31 1.64 -29.45 28.43
C SER A 31 1.54 -30.23 27.11
N PRO A 32 1.33 -31.56 27.19
CA PRO A 32 1.10 -32.36 25.99
C PRO A 32 -0.16 -31.87 25.29
N ILE A 33 -0.04 -31.45 24.03
CA ILE A 33 -1.19 -31.09 23.21
C ILE A 33 -2.03 -32.35 22.99
N SER A 34 -3.14 -32.47 23.70
CA SER A 34 -4.14 -33.51 23.47
C SER A 34 -5.00 -33.10 22.27
N GLY A 35 -4.55 -33.44 21.07
CA GLY A 35 -5.34 -33.27 19.86
C GLY A 35 -6.56 -34.19 19.87
N ILE A 36 -7.71 -33.67 19.45
CA ILE A 36 -8.89 -34.50 19.18
C ILE A 36 -8.65 -35.21 17.84
N PRO A 37 -8.62 -36.55 17.79
CA PRO A 37 -8.41 -37.24 16.52
C PRO A 37 -9.61 -37.01 15.59
N SER A 38 -9.36 -36.94 14.28
CA SER A 38 -10.33 -36.48 13.28
C SER A 38 -11.69 -37.21 13.31
N HIS A 39 -11.73 -38.46 13.78
CA HIS A 39 -12.96 -39.25 13.91
C HIS A 39 -13.83 -38.89 15.13
N ARG A 40 -13.27 -38.22 16.15
CA ARG A 40 -14.01 -37.76 17.35
C ARG A 40 -14.52 -36.33 17.24
N VAL A 41 -14.20 -35.63 16.14
CA VAL A 41 -14.67 -34.27 15.90
C VAL A 41 -16.17 -34.30 15.58
N PRO A 42 -16.99 -33.47 16.23
CA PRO A 42 -18.42 -33.37 15.92
C PRO A 42 -18.64 -33.05 14.44
N LYS A 43 -19.62 -33.72 13.81
CA LYS A 43 -19.93 -33.54 12.39
C LYS A 43 -20.30 -32.10 12.01
N GLN A 44 -20.74 -31.28 12.97
CA GLN A 44 -21.03 -29.86 12.75
C GLN A 44 -19.80 -29.01 12.45
N ILE A 45 -18.62 -29.43 12.92
CA ILE A 45 -17.34 -28.72 12.73
C ILE A 45 -16.61 -29.26 11.49
N LEU A 46 -16.99 -30.46 11.03
CA LEU A 46 -16.46 -31.01 9.79
C LEU A 46 -16.93 -30.16 8.61
N ALA A 47 -15.97 -29.70 7.80
CA ALA A 47 -16.28 -29.05 6.54
C ALA A 47 -17.09 -30.01 5.65
N LYS A 48 -18.05 -29.46 4.89
CA LYS A 48 -18.78 -30.26 3.90
C LYS A 48 -17.79 -30.78 2.84
N PRO A 49 -17.86 -32.08 2.47
CA PRO A 49 -17.01 -32.63 1.43
C PRO A 49 -17.23 -31.90 0.10
N ARG A 50 -16.15 -31.54 -0.58
CA ARG A 50 -16.18 -30.78 -1.85
C ARG A 50 -16.12 -31.66 -3.10
N ASN A 51 -16.07 -32.98 -2.94
CA ASN A 51 -15.78 -33.93 -4.02
C ASN A 51 -16.81 -33.92 -5.18
N ASN A 52 -18.03 -33.44 -4.91
CA ASN A 52 -19.11 -33.34 -5.91
C ASN A 52 -19.44 -31.88 -6.28
N MET A 53 -18.58 -30.92 -5.89
CA MET A 53 -18.77 -29.52 -6.27
C MET A 53 -18.18 -29.27 -7.66
N VAL A 54 -18.89 -28.49 -8.47
CA VAL A 54 -18.38 -28.00 -9.75
C VAL A 54 -17.51 -26.76 -9.47
N PRO A 55 -16.31 -26.65 -10.07
CA PRO A 55 -15.50 -25.45 -9.94
C PRO A 55 -16.28 -24.23 -10.46
N ILE A 56 -16.26 -23.15 -9.68
CA ILE A 56 -16.89 -21.90 -10.11
C ILE A 56 -16.05 -21.24 -11.19
N ASP A 57 -16.70 -20.85 -12.28
CA ASP A 57 -16.05 -20.05 -13.31
C ASP A 57 -15.79 -18.64 -12.77
N ILE A 58 -14.51 -18.34 -12.52
CA ILE A 58 -14.03 -17.06 -12.00
C ILE A 58 -14.39 -15.88 -12.92
N SER A 59 -14.65 -16.10 -14.21
CA SER A 59 -15.09 -15.05 -15.12
C SER A 59 -16.47 -14.50 -14.74
N ARG A 60 -17.35 -15.35 -14.18
CA ARG A 60 -18.70 -14.96 -13.73
C ARG A 60 -18.70 -14.12 -12.46
N LEU A 61 -17.56 -14.10 -11.75
CA LEU A 61 -17.37 -13.30 -10.53
C LEU A 61 -16.72 -11.94 -10.82
N ARG A 62 -16.42 -11.62 -12.09
CA ARG A 62 -15.83 -10.33 -12.45
C ARG A 62 -16.83 -9.21 -12.22
N GLN A 63 -16.43 -8.19 -11.47
CA GLN A 63 -17.18 -6.94 -11.37
C GLN A 63 -16.91 -6.09 -12.61
N ALA A 64 -17.94 -5.40 -13.10
CA ALA A 64 -17.73 -4.39 -14.14
C ALA A 64 -16.84 -3.28 -13.56
N PRO A 65 -15.75 -2.89 -14.24
CA PRO A 65 -14.96 -1.76 -13.78
C PRO A 65 -15.84 -0.50 -13.74
N PRO A 66 -15.60 0.42 -12.79
CA PRO A 66 -16.31 1.69 -12.77
C PRO A 66 -16.10 2.40 -14.11
N ARG A 67 -17.17 3.02 -14.64
CA ARG A 67 -17.12 3.64 -15.97
C ARG A 67 -16.10 4.78 -16.04
N ASN A 68 -15.96 5.52 -14.95
CA ASN A 68 -15.08 6.69 -14.85
C ASN A 68 -14.24 6.59 -13.58
N TYR A 69 -12.95 6.88 -13.71
CA TYR A 69 -12.08 7.13 -12.56
C TYR A 69 -12.40 8.51 -11.96
N LEU A 70 -12.57 8.57 -10.65
CA LEU A 70 -12.76 9.80 -9.90
C LEU A 70 -11.51 10.06 -9.06
N LEU A 71 -11.03 11.30 -9.09
CA LEU A 71 -9.83 11.69 -8.38
C LEU A 71 -10.05 11.69 -6.87
N ASP A 72 -9.02 11.29 -6.11
CA ASP A 72 -9.01 11.38 -4.65
C ASP A 72 -7.61 11.75 -4.11
N ALA A 73 -7.53 11.95 -2.79
CA ALA A 73 -6.28 12.20 -2.09
C ALA A 73 -5.28 11.08 -2.33
N GLY A 74 -4.02 11.46 -2.58
CA GLY A 74 -2.94 10.53 -2.89
C GLY A 74 -2.74 10.28 -4.39
N ASP A 75 -3.66 10.70 -5.25
CA ASP A 75 -3.44 10.69 -6.69
C ASP A 75 -2.34 11.69 -7.09
N ILE A 76 -1.63 11.37 -8.17
CA ILE A 76 -0.62 12.26 -8.77
C ILE A 76 -1.05 12.58 -10.20
N LEU A 77 -1.25 13.87 -10.47
CA LEU A 77 -1.64 14.36 -11.78
C LEU A 77 -0.43 14.89 -12.53
N GLY A 78 -0.26 14.49 -13.79
CA GLY A 78 0.64 15.16 -14.71
C GLY A 78 -0.03 16.43 -15.24
N ILE A 79 0.45 17.60 -14.81
CA ILE A 79 -0.12 18.89 -15.19
C ILE A 79 0.91 19.71 -15.95
N TYR A 80 0.56 20.14 -17.16
CA TYR A 80 1.33 21.09 -17.95
C TYR A 80 0.44 22.26 -18.32
N ILE A 81 0.88 23.46 -17.95
CA ILE A 81 0.20 24.71 -18.25
C ILE A 81 1.25 25.61 -18.90
N GLU A 82 1.04 25.87 -20.18
CA GLU A 82 1.90 26.74 -20.99
C GLU A 82 1.96 28.14 -20.38
N GLY A 83 3.16 28.71 -20.29
CA GLY A 83 3.39 30.04 -19.71
C GLY A 83 3.29 30.12 -18.18
N VAL A 84 2.91 29.03 -17.48
CA VAL A 84 2.83 28.99 -16.01
C VAL A 84 3.82 27.99 -15.42
N LEU A 85 3.77 26.72 -15.84
CA LEU A 85 4.67 25.66 -15.35
C LEU A 85 5.82 25.38 -16.32
N GLY A 86 5.70 25.78 -17.59
CA GLY A 86 6.73 25.62 -18.62
C GLY A 86 6.74 26.76 -19.63
N ASN A 87 7.86 26.92 -20.32
CA ASN A 87 8.03 27.92 -21.38
C ASN A 87 7.49 27.40 -22.72
N PHE A 88 7.09 28.32 -23.61
CA PHE A 88 6.58 27.99 -24.95
C PHE A 88 7.58 27.20 -25.81
N ASP A 89 8.88 27.42 -25.62
CA ASP A 89 9.93 26.78 -26.43
C ASP A 89 10.41 25.43 -25.85
N GLN A 90 9.88 24.99 -24.70
CA GLN A 90 10.29 23.75 -24.04
C GLN A 90 9.19 22.70 -24.10
N LEU A 91 9.57 21.52 -24.61
CA LEU A 91 8.70 20.34 -24.59
C LEU A 91 8.32 19.97 -23.15
N PRO A 92 7.06 19.62 -22.89
CA PRO A 92 6.62 19.20 -21.57
C PRO A 92 7.36 17.93 -21.14
N PRO A 93 7.66 17.78 -19.84
CA PRO A 93 8.30 16.58 -19.32
C PRO A 93 7.37 15.37 -19.50
N VAL A 94 7.94 14.24 -19.91
CA VAL A 94 7.24 12.96 -20.03
C VAL A 94 7.76 12.01 -18.95
N HIS A 95 6.85 11.47 -18.16
CA HIS A 95 7.14 10.49 -17.13
C HIS A 95 6.77 9.09 -17.64
N PHE A 96 7.79 8.26 -17.82
CA PHE A 96 7.62 6.85 -18.16
C PHE A 96 7.48 6.02 -16.88
N PRO A 97 6.44 5.19 -16.77
CA PRO A 97 6.27 4.32 -15.61
C PRO A 97 7.28 3.18 -15.62
N GLU A 98 7.43 2.49 -14.48
CA GLU A 98 8.38 1.39 -14.35
C GLU A 98 8.09 0.22 -15.30
N PRO A 99 9.10 -0.61 -15.67
CA PRO A 99 8.99 -1.64 -16.72
C PRO A 99 7.92 -2.73 -16.55
N ASN A 100 7.18 -2.76 -15.45
CA ASN A 100 6.11 -3.72 -15.16
C ASN A 100 4.79 -3.05 -14.73
N SER A 101 4.63 -1.76 -15.02
CA SER A 101 3.41 -1.01 -14.71
C SER A 101 2.46 -0.99 -15.91
N ASP A 102 1.17 -1.21 -15.68
CA ASP A 102 0.10 -1.08 -16.69
C ASP A 102 -0.27 0.39 -16.97
N LEU A 103 0.39 1.35 -16.31
CA LEU A 103 0.14 2.77 -16.51
C LEU A 103 0.67 3.24 -17.87
N GLN A 104 -0.04 4.17 -18.49
CA GLN A 104 0.45 4.85 -19.69
C GLN A 104 1.47 5.94 -19.29
N PRO A 105 2.42 6.28 -20.16
CA PRO A 105 3.28 7.44 -19.95
C PRO A 105 2.46 8.71 -19.66
N ALA A 106 2.85 9.45 -18.63
CA ALA A 106 2.18 10.69 -18.23
C ALA A 106 2.96 11.90 -18.75
N LEU A 107 2.25 12.97 -19.10
CA LEU A 107 2.82 14.23 -19.55
C LEU A 107 2.60 15.33 -18.52
N GLY A 108 3.60 16.19 -18.32
CA GLY A 108 3.56 17.33 -17.43
C GLY A 108 4.23 17.09 -16.08
N PHE A 109 4.15 18.11 -15.22
CA PHE A 109 4.78 18.09 -13.90
C PHE A 109 3.92 17.30 -12.91
N PRO A 110 4.53 16.49 -12.02
CA PRO A 110 3.79 15.72 -11.03
C PRO A 110 3.21 16.65 -9.96
N VAL A 111 1.89 16.72 -9.88
CA VAL A 111 1.15 17.49 -8.88
C VAL A 111 0.31 16.53 -8.04
N PRO A 112 0.64 16.35 -6.75
CA PRO A 112 -0.12 15.47 -5.88
C PRO A 112 -1.45 16.12 -5.47
N VAL A 113 -2.51 15.30 -5.41
CA VAL A 113 -3.78 15.65 -4.76
C VAL A 113 -3.58 15.53 -3.25
N ARG A 114 -3.71 16.65 -2.54
CA ARG A 114 -3.53 16.72 -1.09
C ARG A 114 -4.60 15.94 -0.34
N GLU A 115 -4.37 15.72 0.95
CA GLU A 115 -5.31 15.04 1.86
C GLU A 115 -6.68 15.72 1.95
N ASP A 116 -6.74 17.04 1.75
CA ASP A 116 -7.99 17.81 1.67
C ASP A 116 -8.72 17.66 0.31
N GLY A 117 -8.13 16.94 -0.65
CA GLY A 117 -8.66 16.72 -1.98
C GLY A 117 -8.43 17.88 -2.96
N THR A 118 -7.51 18.79 -2.63
CA THR A 118 -7.15 19.94 -3.48
C THR A 118 -5.80 19.76 -4.19
N ILE A 119 -5.62 20.50 -5.28
CA ILE A 119 -4.32 20.69 -5.95
C ILE A 119 -3.86 22.14 -5.78
N SER A 120 -2.55 22.35 -5.63
CA SER A 120 -1.95 23.70 -5.64
C SER A 120 -1.22 23.92 -6.93
N LEU A 121 -1.66 24.92 -7.67
CA LEU A 121 -1.01 25.37 -8.88
C LEU A 121 -0.62 26.86 -8.73
N PRO A 122 0.45 27.33 -9.41
CA PRO A 122 0.86 28.72 -9.29
C PRO A 122 -0.21 29.69 -9.77
N LEU A 123 -0.27 30.89 -9.17
CA LEU A 123 -1.12 32.02 -9.60
C LEU A 123 -2.64 31.87 -9.35
N VAL A 124 -3.09 30.73 -8.82
CA VAL A 124 -4.49 30.45 -8.49
C VAL A 124 -4.61 29.90 -7.06
N PRO A 125 -5.74 30.11 -6.36
CA PRO A 125 -5.99 29.45 -5.09
C PRO A 125 -6.08 27.92 -5.28
N PRO A 126 -5.92 27.12 -4.20
CA PRO A 126 -6.08 25.67 -4.26
C PRO A 126 -7.43 25.26 -4.88
N ILE A 127 -7.39 24.30 -5.79
CA ILE A 127 -8.55 23.85 -6.56
C ILE A 127 -9.01 22.50 -6.04
N GLN A 128 -10.30 22.38 -5.68
CA GLN A 128 -10.90 21.12 -5.25
C GLN A 128 -11.09 20.18 -6.44
N VAL A 129 -10.49 18.98 -6.38
CA VAL A 129 -10.55 17.98 -7.46
C VAL A 129 -11.12 16.63 -7.03
N ARG A 130 -11.24 16.38 -5.71
CA ARG A 130 -11.84 15.15 -5.18
C ARG A 130 -13.23 14.88 -5.78
N GLY A 131 -13.44 13.66 -6.25
CA GLY A 131 -14.70 13.22 -6.84
C GLY A 131 -14.92 13.70 -8.28
N LEU A 132 -13.98 14.41 -8.88
CA LEU A 132 -14.04 14.83 -10.28
C LEU A 132 -13.35 13.82 -11.19
N THR A 133 -13.79 13.77 -12.44
CA THR A 133 -13.05 13.08 -13.51
C THR A 133 -11.89 13.94 -14.02
N LEU A 134 -10.97 13.34 -14.78
CA LEU A 134 -9.88 14.08 -15.43
C LEU A 134 -10.40 15.21 -16.34
N ASN A 135 -11.46 14.96 -17.12
CA ASN A 135 -12.04 15.95 -18.02
C ASN A 135 -12.67 17.12 -17.26
N GLN A 136 -13.41 16.84 -16.19
CA GLN A 136 -14.00 17.88 -15.33
C GLN A 136 -12.90 18.70 -14.63
N THR A 137 -11.83 18.04 -14.20
CA THR A 137 -10.68 18.70 -13.59
C THR A 137 -9.97 19.62 -14.59
N LEU A 138 -9.80 19.17 -15.83
CA LEU A 138 -9.24 19.98 -16.91
C LEU A 138 -10.08 21.22 -17.20
N GLU A 139 -11.40 21.08 -17.30
CA GLU A 139 -12.34 22.19 -17.45
C GLU A 139 -12.23 23.19 -16.30
N LEU A 140 -12.16 22.68 -15.07
CA LEU A 140 -12.04 23.50 -13.87
C LEU A 140 -10.72 24.28 -13.83
N ILE A 141 -9.59 23.64 -14.17
CA ILE A 141 -8.29 24.30 -14.25
C ILE A 141 -8.34 25.40 -15.32
N ARG A 142 -8.82 25.09 -16.53
CA ARG A 142 -8.95 26.07 -17.62
C ARG A 142 -9.81 27.26 -17.19
N HIS A 143 -10.96 27.02 -16.58
CA HIS A 143 -11.82 28.08 -16.06
C HIS A 143 -11.09 28.97 -15.03
N ASN A 144 -10.35 28.39 -14.08
CA ASN A 144 -9.60 29.16 -13.09
C ASN A 144 -8.50 30.01 -13.72
N TYR A 145 -7.76 29.48 -14.69
CA TYR A 145 -6.67 30.22 -15.35
C TYR A 145 -7.15 31.25 -16.37
N THR A 146 -8.32 31.06 -17.00
CA THR A 146 -8.89 32.02 -17.95
C THR A 146 -9.66 33.14 -17.26
N ASN A 147 -10.47 32.84 -16.23
CA ASN A 147 -11.36 33.83 -15.61
C ASN A 147 -10.73 34.60 -14.45
N LEU A 148 -9.74 34.04 -13.74
CA LEU A 148 -9.15 34.73 -12.59
C LEU A 148 -7.97 35.63 -12.96
N ARG A 149 -7.32 35.43 -14.13
CA ARG A 149 -6.29 36.33 -14.66
C ARG A 149 -6.24 36.25 -16.19
N VAL A 150 -6.18 37.42 -16.84
CA VAL A 150 -5.91 37.57 -18.28
C VAL A 150 -4.46 37.14 -18.57
N ILE A 151 -4.19 35.83 -18.56
CA ILE A 151 -2.83 35.27 -18.82
C ILE A 151 -2.84 34.33 -20.01
N LEU A 152 -3.96 33.65 -20.30
CA LEU A 152 -4.10 32.77 -21.45
C LEU A 152 -5.23 33.28 -22.36
N GLN A 153 -4.92 33.56 -23.63
CA GLN A 153 -5.95 33.87 -24.61
C GLN A 153 -6.75 32.59 -24.93
N PRO A 154 -8.09 32.65 -25.00
CA PRO A 154 -8.88 31.50 -25.43
C PRO A 154 -8.54 31.18 -26.90
N GLY A 155 -8.04 29.97 -27.13
CA GLY A 155 -7.86 29.36 -28.45
C GLY A 155 -8.86 28.24 -28.66
#